data_AF-A0A948PMA5-F1
#
_entry.id   AF-A0A948PMA5-F1
#
_cell.length_a   1.000
_cell.length_b   1.000
_cell.length_c   1.000
_cell.angle_alpha   90.00
_cell.angle_beta   90.00
_cell.angle_gamma   90.00
#
_symmetry.space_group_name_H-M   'P 1'
#
loop_
_entity.id
_entity.type
_entity.pdbx_description
1 polymer ?
#
loop_
_entity_poly.entity_id
_entity_poly.type
_entity_poly.pdbx_seq_one_letter_code
_entity_poly.pdbx_strand_id
1 'polypeptide(L)'
;MEYLLFSLPNCGACEILKKHIAGINLDVQEFSLVQKESKKKIREFLKVLKRDEKGALVIPTLIVLDNEETAAVLHTSEDLDQWLKSKA
;
A
#
# COMPACT_ATOMS: atom_id res chain seq x y z
N MET A 1 3.59 -13.54 4.49
CA MET A 1 3.24 -12.11 4.43
C MET A 1 3.12 -11.70 2.99
N GLU A 2 2.01 -11.05 2.64
CA GLU A 2 1.80 -10.50 1.30
C GLU A 2 1.75 -8.97 1.38
N TYR A 3 2.22 -8.32 0.33
CA TYR A 3 2.28 -6.86 0.27
C TYR A 3 1.54 -6.40 -0.98
N LEU A 4 0.44 -5.66 -0.79
CA LEU A 4 -0.40 -5.17 -1.88
C LEU A 4 -0.28 -3.65 -1.97
N LEU A 5 0.33 -3.14 -3.04
CA LEU A 5 0.52 -1.70 -3.24
C LEU A 5 -0.57 -1.14 -4.15
N PHE A 6 -1.43 -0.29 -3.62
CA PHE A 6 -2.39 0.49 -4.39
C PHE A 6 -1.80 1.84 -4.77
N SER A 7 -1.71 2.08 -6.08
CA SER A 7 -1.07 3.25 -6.67
C SER A 7 -2.00 3.99 -7.63
N LEU A 8 -1.67 5.26 -7.93
CA LEU A 8 -2.27 6.05 -9.00
C LEU A 8 -1.18 6.54 -9.96
N PRO A 9 -1.49 6.75 -11.25
CA PRO A 9 -0.56 7.38 -12.18
C PRO A 9 -0.28 8.83 -11.73
N ASN A 10 0.90 9.34 -12.09
CA ASN A 10 1.35 10.70 -11.76
C ASN A 10 1.37 11.01 -10.25
N CYS A 11 1.53 9.98 -9.42
CA CYS A 11 1.61 10.09 -7.96
C CYS A 11 3.07 10.07 -7.52
N GLY A 12 3.62 11.23 -7.16
CA GLY A 12 5.02 11.35 -6.72
C GLY A 12 5.35 10.49 -5.51
N ALA A 13 4.46 10.45 -4.51
CA ALA A 13 4.62 9.60 -3.33
C ALA A 13 4.62 8.09 -3.67
N CYS A 14 3.82 7.68 -4.67
CA CYS A 14 3.79 6.30 -5.15
C CYS A 14 5.13 5.90 -5.76
N GLU A 15 5.73 6.76 -6.57
CA GLU A 15 7.03 6.51 -7.18
C GLU A 15 8.16 6.45 -6.16
N ILE A 16 8.12 7.29 -5.12
CA ILE A 16 9.06 7.22 -3.99
C ILE A 16 8.97 5.86 -3.30
N LEU A 17 7.76 5.44 -2.92
CA LEU A 17 7.54 4.18 -2.22
C LEU A 17 7.94 2.96 -3.08
N LYS A 18 7.62 2.96 -4.38
CA LYS A 18 8.03 1.91 -5.32
C LYS A 18 9.54 1.78 -5.42
N LYS A 19 10.26 2.90 -5.56
CA LYS A 19 11.73 2.90 -5.61
C LYS A 19 12.32 2.35 -4.33
N HIS A 20 11.75 2.69 -3.18
CA HIS A 20 12.15 2.16 -1.89
C HIS A 20 11.95 0.65 -1.80
N ILE A 21 10.74 0.17 -2.13
CA ILE A 21 10.39 -1.26 -2.21
C ILE A 21 11.36 -2.03 -3.12
N ALA A 22 11.65 -1.50 -4.30
CA ALA A 22 12.60 -2.10 -5.24
C ALA A 22 14.03 -2.11 -4.67
N GLY A 23 14.44 -1.05 -3.97
CA GLY A 23 15.77 -0.96 -3.35
C GLY A 23 16.01 -1.98 -2.24
N ILE A 24 14.96 -2.39 -1.53
CA ILE A 24 15.02 -3.42 -0.48
C ILE A 24 14.66 -4.82 -0.97
N ASN A 25 14.43 -5.00 -2.28
CA ASN A 25 14.00 -6.26 -2.90
C ASN A 25 12.76 -6.90 -2.23
N LEU A 26 11.80 -6.07 -1.84
CA LEU A 26 10.55 -6.55 -1.26
C LEU A 26 9.59 -6.98 -2.38
N ASP A 27 9.08 -8.21 -2.30
CA ASP A 27 8.08 -8.71 -3.24
C ASP A 27 6.72 -8.08 -2.93
N VAL A 28 6.19 -7.32 -3.90
CA VAL A 28 4.98 -6.51 -3.74
C VAL A 28 4.12 -6.63 -4.98
N GLN A 29 2.84 -6.95 -4.78
CA GLN A 29 1.85 -6.94 -5.84
C GLN A 29 1.29 -5.53 -6.03
N GLU A 30 1.61 -4.89 -7.16
CA GLU A 30 1.06 -3.57 -7.50
C GLU A 30 -0.35 -3.67 -8.12
N PHE A 31 -1.26 -2.87 -7.58
CA PHE A 31 -2.62 -2.65 -8.07
C PHE A 31 -2.81 -1.18 -8.46
N SER A 32 -2.68 -0.90 -9.75
CA SER A 32 -2.95 0.46 -10.25
C SER A 32 -4.44 0.77 -10.23
N LEU A 33 -4.84 1.77 -9.45
CA LEU A 33 -6.25 2.18 -9.26
C LEU A 33 -6.89 2.81 -10.50
N VAL A 34 -6.22 2.85 -11.64
CA VAL A 34 -6.88 3.10 -12.94
C VAL A 34 -7.60 1.87 -13.45
N GLN A 35 -7.11 0.68 -13.11
CA GLN A 35 -7.66 -0.59 -13.56
C GLN A 35 -8.91 -0.97 -12.75
N LYS A 36 -9.92 -1.49 -13.44
CA LYS A 36 -11.20 -1.89 -12.82
C LYS A 36 -11.01 -2.98 -11.76
N GLU A 37 -10.08 -3.89 -11.97
CA GLU A 37 -9.78 -5.00 -11.06
C GLU A 37 -9.12 -4.49 -9.77
N SER A 38 -8.10 -3.65 -9.87
CA SER A 38 -7.49 -2.95 -8.73
C SER A 38 -8.51 -2.16 -7.92
N LYS A 39 -9.45 -1.47 -8.58
CA LYS A 39 -10.55 -0.77 -7.92
C LYS A 39 -11.51 -1.71 -7.19
N LYS A 40 -11.70 -2.95 -7.66
CA LYS A 40 -12.46 -3.97 -6.93
C LYS A 40 -11.66 -4.47 -5.73
N LYS A 41 -10.38 -4.78 -5.94
CA LYS A 41 -9.50 -5.31 -4.90
C LYS A 41 -9.36 -4.35 -3.72
N ILE A 42 -9.13 -3.05 -3.96
CA ILE A 42 -9.04 -2.05 -2.87
C ILE A 42 -10.36 -1.94 -2.07
N ARG A 43 -11.50 -2.28 -2.69
CA ARG A 43 -12.79 -2.22 -1.99
C ARG A 43 -12.94 -3.27 -0.90
N GLU A 44 -12.21 -4.39 -1.02
CA GLU A 44 -12.15 -5.43 0.03
C GLU A 44 -11.57 -4.87 1.34
N PHE A 45 -10.77 -3.81 1.25
CA PHE A 45 -10.04 -3.22 2.38
C PHE A 45 -10.64 -1.91 2.89
N LEU A 46 -11.81 -1.46 2.43
CA LEU A 46 -12.38 -0.15 2.81
C LEU A 46 -12.53 0.08 4.31
N LYS A 47 -12.64 -0.99 5.11
CA LYS A 47 -12.77 -0.91 6.57
C LYS A 47 -11.48 -0.47 7.27
N VAL A 48 -10.32 -0.73 6.66
CA VAL A 48 -8.99 -0.47 7.23
C VAL A 48 -8.28 0.72 6.58
N LEU A 49 -8.78 1.19 5.43
CA LEU A 49 -8.19 2.30 4.69
C LEU A 49 -8.48 3.65 5.34
N LYS A 50 -7.43 4.47 5.48
CA LYS A 50 -7.56 5.87 5.90
C LYS A 50 -8.11 6.74 4.76
N ARG A 51 -8.93 7.71 5.14
CA ARG A 51 -9.43 8.77 4.25
C ARG A 51 -8.87 10.11 4.69
N ASP A 52 -8.64 10.98 3.73
CA ASP A 52 -8.26 12.37 3.98
C ASP A 52 -9.48 13.20 4.44
N GLU A 53 -9.24 14.47 4.75
CA GLU A 53 -10.27 15.42 5.19
C GLU A 53 -11.36 15.67 4.14
N LYS A 54 -11.11 15.35 2.88
CA LYS A 54 -12.05 15.47 1.76
C LYS A 54 -12.80 14.16 1.48
N GLY A 55 -12.53 13.11 2.26
CA GLY A 55 -13.12 11.79 2.12
C GLY A 55 -12.51 10.92 1.02
N ALA A 56 -11.41 11.36 0.40
CA ALA A 56 -10.66 10.58 -0.57
C ALA A 56 -9.74 9.56 0.11
N LEU A 57 -9.45 8.45 -0.56
CA LEU A 57 -8.50 7.46 -0.05
C LEU A 57 -7.08 8.05 -0.08
N VAL A 58 -6.33 7.85 1.00
CA VAL A 58 -4.91 8.22 1.05
C VAL A 58 -4.13 7.28 0.13
N ILE A 59 -3.34 7.83 -0.80
CA ILE A 59 -2.54 7.07 -1.78
C ILE A 59 -1.12 7.64 -1.81
N PRO A 60 -0.06 6.80 -1.93
CA PRO A 60 -0.08 5.34 -2.04
C PRO A 60 -0.61 4.66 -0.77
N THR A 61 -1.13 3.44 -0.93
CA THR A 61 -1.44 2.57 0.19
C THR A 61 -0.82 1.21 -0.04
N LEU A 62 0.06 0.79 0.87
CA LEU A 62 0.60 -0.56 0.94
C LEU A 62 -0.13 -1.32 2.05
N ILE A 63 -0.86 -2.36 1.69
CA ILE A 63 -1.52 -3.27 2.62
C ILE A 63 -0.58 -4.45 2.88
N VAL A 64 -0.35 -4.73 4.16
CA VAL A 64 0.36 -5.94 4.59
C VAL A 64 -0.65 -6.96 5.05
N LEU A 65 -0.62 -8.14 4.44
CA LEU A 65 -1.41 -9.28 4.86
C LEU A 65 -0.52 -10.30 5.58
N ASP A 66 -1.01 -10.80 6.70
CA ASP A 66 -0.40 -11.90 7.44
C ASP A 66 -1.49 -12.91 7.79
N ASN A 67 -1.36 -14.16 7.33
CA ASN A 67 -2.39 -15.19 7.44
C ASN A 67 -3.80 -14.72 6.99
N GLU A 68 -3.87 -14.07 5.83
CA GLU A 68 -5.11 -13.50 5.24
C GLU A 68 -5.74 -12.33 6.02
N GLU A 69 -5.16 -11.92 7.15
CA GLU A 69 -5.60 -10.75 7.92
C GLU A 69 -4.79 -9.51 7.60
N THR A 70 -5.44 -8.33 7.66
CA THR A 70 -4.73 -7.05 7.50
C THR A 70 -3.87 -6.78 8.72
N ALA A 71 -2.55 -6.98 8.56
CA ALA A 71 -1.57 -6.77 9.61
C ALA A 71 -1.16 -5.29 9.73
N ALA A 72 -1.08 -4.57 8.61
CA ALA A 72 -0.77 -3.14 8.58
C ALA A 72 -1.28 -2.45 7.30
N VAL A 73 -1.43 -1.13 7.39
CA VAL A 73 -1.73 -0.22 6.28
C VAL A 73 -0.71 0.93 6.33
N LEU A 74 0.10 1.04 5.29
CA LEU A 74 1.29 1.90 5.24
C LEU A 74 1.18 2.85 4.04
N HIS A 75 1.69 4.08 4.17
CA HIS A 75 1.56 5.09 3.13
C HIS A 75 2.90 5.67 2.67
N THR A 76 3.98 5.47 3.43
CA THR A 76 5.30 6.01 3.10
C THR A 76 6.42 4.98 3.23
N SER A 77 7.62 5.34 2.75
CA SER A 77 8.84 4.55 2.95
C SER A 77 9.18 4.42 4.43
N GLU A 78 8.98 5.49 5.21
CA GLU A 78 9.23 5.50 6.65
C GLU A 78 8.30 4.54 7.39
N ASP A 79 7.01 4.52 7.02
CA ASP A 79 6.04 3.56 7.57
C ASP A 79 6.50 2.12 7.31
N LEU A 80 6.96 1.84 6.08
CA LEU A 80 7.46 0.52 5.69
C LEU A 80 8.71 0.12 6.48
N ASP A 81 9.68 1.03 6.64
CA ASP A 81 10.89 0.75 7.40
C ASP A 81 10.59 0.46 8.88
N GLN A 82 9.66 1.21 9.48
CA GLN A 82 9.22 0.97 10.85
C GLN A 82 8.50 -0.38 10.99
N TRP A 83 7.64 -0.72 10.03
CA TRP A 83 6.97 -2.01 10.01
C TRP A 83 7.96 -3.16 9.92
N LEU A 84 8.90 -3.12 8.97
CA LEU A 84 9.90 -4.17 8.80
C LEU A 84 10.77 -4.34 10.05
N LYS A 85 11.18 -3.24 10.69
CA LYS A 85 11.90 -3.28 11.99
C LYS A 85 11.10 -3.92 13.10
N SER A 86 9.77 -3.77 13.11
CA SER A 86 8.90 -4.39 14.12
C SER A 86 8.72 -5.91 13.94
N LYS A 87 9.14 -6.45 12.79
CA LYS A 87 9.06 -7.89 12.45
C LYS A 87 10.40 -8.61 12.51
N ALA A 88 11.51 -7.86 12.63
CA ALA A 88 12.85 -8.39 12.85
C ALA A 88 13.07 -8.71 14.34
#